data_AF-A0A7J9JY82-F1
#
_entry.id   AF-A0A7J9JY82-F1
#
_cell.length_a   1.000
_cell.length_b   1.000
_cell.length_c   1.000
_cell.angle_alpha   90.00
_cell.angle_beta   90.00
_cell.angle_gamma   90.00
#
_symmetry.space_group_name_H-M   'P 1'
#
loop_
_entity.id
_entity.type
_entity.pdbx_description
1 polymer ?
#
loop_
_entity_poly.entity_id
_entity_poly.type
_entity_poly.pdbx_seq_one_letter_code
_entity_poly.pdbx_strand_id
1 'polypeptide(L)'
;MELTTMYGVESGLIVYCLDEQEPMVWPSHEEVQSLLKKFYKVPEMERNKKSMDLETYYKEKASKSRDQLKKQTRKTKEVKVGQFMLQISQAKMIDDFNITELDSLIWFGKTNITNIMKWPTPAIG
;
A
#
# COMPACT_ATOMS: atom_id res chain seq x y z
N MET A 1 18.01 19.95 -6.56
CA MET A 1 18.35 20.58 -7.86
C MET A 1 18.13 19.67 -9.07
N GLU A 2 17.94 18.35 -8.92
CA GLU A 2 17.79 17.45 -10.07
C GLU A 2 16.44 17.56 -10.81
N LEU A 3 15.36 18.01 -10.15
CA LEU A 3 14.03 18.08 -10.76
C LEU A 3 13.86 19.23 -11.77
N THR A 4 14.51 20.38 -11.53
CA THR A 4 14.33 21.59 -12.35
C THR A 4 15.15 21.56 -13.64
N THR A 5 16.27 20.84 -13.64
CA THR A 5 17.26 20.88 -14.71
C THR A 5 16.84 20.05 -15.95
N MET A 6 15.89 19.12 -15.81
CA MET A 6 15.57 18.15 -16.87
C MET A 6 14.24 18.37 -17.60
N TYR A 7 13.30 19.17 -17.06
CA TYR A 7 11.92 19.21 -17.60
C TYR A 7 11.35 20.60 -17.87
N GLY A 8 12.10 21.69 -17.69
CA GLY A 8 11.61 23.06 -18.00
C GLY A 8 10.36 23.46 -17.20
N VAL A 9 10.13 22.82 -16.05
CA VAL A 9 8.99 23.08 -15.18
C VAL A 9 9.35 24.22 -14.24
N GLU A 10 8.59 25.32 -14.31
CA GLU A 10 8.69 26.40 -13.32
C GLU A 10 8.24 25.86 -11.95
N SER A 11 9.10 25.94 -10.93
CA SER A 11 8.82 25.41 -9.59
C SER A 11 9.41 26.29 -8.50
N GLY A 12 8.79 26.25 -7.32
CA GLY A 12 9.21 27.02 -6.16
C GLY A 12 8.93 26.26 -4.87
N LEU A 13 9.66 26.59 -3.81
CA LEU A 13 9.55 26.00 -2.48
C LEU A 13 9.48 27.11 -1.44
N ILE A 14 8.56 26.98 -0.48
CA ILE A 14 8.45 27.82 0.70
C ILE A 14 8.42 26.88 1.90
N VAL A 15 9.39 26.99 2.81
CA VAL A 15 9.48 26.19 4.04
C VAL A 15 9.43 27.13 5.24
N TYR A 16 8.48 26.90 6.14
CA TYR A 16 8.39 27.60 7.41
C TYR A 16 9.02 26.73 8.50
N CYS A 17 10.13 27.18 9.07
CA CYS A 17 10.71 26.58 10.26
C CYS A 17 10.19 27.31 11.50
N LEU A 18 9.82 26.57 12.55
CA LEU A 18 9.28 27.17 13.78
C LEU A 18 10.29 28.07 14.51
N ASP A 19 11.58 27.85 14.26
CA ASP A 19 12.70 28.56 14.90
C ASP A 19 13.22 29.75 14.07
N GLU A 20 12.73 29.94 12.85
CA GLU A 20 13.15 31.04 11.96
C GLU A 20 12.00 32.01 11.72
N GLN A 21 12.30 33.31 11.77
CA GLN A 21 11.29 34.37 11.61
C GLN A 21 10.83 34.54 10.16
N GLU A 22 11.68 34.17 9.20
CA GLU A 22 11.39 34.24 7.77
C GLU A 22 11.43 32.84 7.14
N PRO A 23 10.52 32.53 6.20
CA PRO A 23 10.53 31.24 5.53
C PRO A 23 11.73 31.12 4.59
N MET A 24 12.25 29.90 4.46
CA MET A 24 13.20 29.59 3.39
C MET A 24 12.45 29.53 2.06
N VAL A 25 12.85 30.38 1.12
CA VAL A 25 12.22 30.50 -0.21
C VAL A 25 13.23 30.20 -1.30
N TRP A 26 12.82 29.37 -2.27
CA TRP A 26 13.61 29.04 -3.45
C TRP A 26 12.73 29.05 -4.70
N PRO A 27 13.20 29.54 -5.86
CA PRO A 27 14.55 30.03 -6.17
C PRO A 27 14.85 31.45 -5.66
N SER A 28 13.88 32.35 -5.73
CA SER A 28 13.93 33.68 -5.11
C SER A 28 12.51 34.11 -4.70
N HIS A 29 12.40 35.09 -3.81
CA HIS A 29 11.10 35.61 -3.37
C HIS A 29 10.24 36.12 -4.54
N GLU A 30 10.84 36.83 -5.49
CA GLU A 30 10.14 37.42 -6.64
C GLU A 30 9.63 36.34 -7.60
N GLU A 31 10.47 35.35 -7.92
CA GLU A 31 10.09 34.24 -8.79
C GLU A 31 8.98 33.40 -8.16
N VAL A 32 9.09 33.09 -6.86
CA VAL A 32 8.04 32.36 -6.13
C VAL A 32 6.74 33.15 -6.09
N GLN A 33 6.78 34.47 -5.88
CA GLN A 33 5.57 35.30 -5.94
C GLN A 33 4.96 35.33 -7.35
N SER A 34 5.78 35.40 -8.39
CA SER A 34 5.31 35.33 -9.78
C SER A 34 4.63 33.99 -10.08
N LEU A 35 5.21 32.89 -9.58
CA LEU A 35 4.64 31.55 -9.68
C LEU A 35 3.33 31.45 -8.93
N LEU A 36 3.24 31.94 -7.70
CA LEU A 36 1.99 31.97 -6.94
C LEU A 36 0.91 32.78 -7.66
N LYS A 37 1.24 33.94 -8.23
CA LYS A 37 0.29 34.74 -9.03
C LYS A 37 -0.22 33.97 -10.24
N LYS A 38 0.65 33.30 -11.00
CA LYS A 38 0.25 32.43 -12.12
C LYS A 38 -0.63 31.28 -11.64
N PHE A 39 -0.26 30.69 -10.50
CA PHE A 39 -0.94 29.58 -9.88
C PHE A 39 -2.39 29.96 -9.49
N TYR A 40 -2.59 31.07 -8.78
CA TYR A 40 -3.91 31.52 -8.33
C TYR A 40 -4.80 32.14 -9.43
N LYS A 41 -4.24 32.42 -10.61
CA LYS A 41 -5.04 32.79 -11.80
C LYS A 41 -5.85 31.61 -12.35
N VAL A 42 -5.47 30.38 -12.02
CA VAL A 42 -6.21 29.17 -12.42
C VAL A 42 -7.37 28.95 -11.45
N PRO A 43 -8.61 28.72 -11.93
CA PRO A 43 -9.76 28.46 -11.06
C PRO A 43 -9.52 27.28 -10.11
N GLU A 44 -9.99 27.41 -8.87
CA GLU A 44 -9.78 26.42 -7.80
C GLU A 44 -10.27 25.01 -8.17
N MET A 45 -11.39 24.91 -8.91
CA MET A 45 -11.88 23.62 -9.39
C MET A 45 -10.94 22.93 -10.38
N GLU A 46 -10.26 23.69 -11.24
CA GLU A 46 -9.28 23.14 -12.18
C GLU A 46 -7.95 22.80 -11.49
N ARG A 47 -7.58 23.60 -10.48
CA ARG A 47 -6.44 23.35 -9.59
C ARG A 47 -6.60 22.01 -8.87
N ASN A 48 -7.73 21.82 -8.19
CA ASN A 48 -7.98 20.66 -7.33
C ASN A 48 -8.17 19.37 -8.14
N LYS A 49 -8.65 19.47 -9.38
CA LYS A 49 -8.79 18.32 -10.29
C LYS A 49 -7.45 17.79 -10.81
N LYS A 50 -6.43 18.65 -10.92
CA LYS A 50 -5.08 18.28 -11.40
C LYS A 50 -4.06 18.07 -10.28
N SER A 51 -4.33 18.53 -9.07
CA SER A 51 -3.49 18.22 -7.91
C SER A 51 -3.71 16.77 -7.50
N MET A 52 -2.70 15.92 -7.67
CA MET A 52 -2.69 14.60 -7.05
C MET A 52 -2.53 14.82 -5.54
N ASP A 53 -3.56 14.49 -4.76
CA ASP A 53 -3.45 14.55 -3.30
C ASP A 53 -2.36 13.57 -2.86
N LEU A 54 -1.23 14.16 -2.44
CA LEU A 54 -0.03 13.43 -2.06
C LEU A 54 -0.32 12.49 -0.89
N GLU A 55 -1.22 12.89 0.01
CA GLU A 55 -1.67 12.06 1.12
C GLU A 55 -2.41 10.82 0.60
N THR A 56 -3.39 11.00 -0.30
CA THR A 56 -4.10 9.88 -0.95
C THR A 56 -3.15 8.97 -1.72
N TYR A 57 -2.19 9.52 -2.48
CA TYR A 57 -1.20 8.73 -3.22
C TYR A 57 -0.38 7.84 -2.29
N TYR A 58 0.15 8.40 -1.20
CA TYR A 58 0.94 7.62 -0.24
C TYR A 58 0.09 6.60 0.52
N LYS A 59 -1.16 6.95 0.89
CA LYS A 59 -2.11 5.99 1.48
C LYS A 59 -2.38 4.82 0.53
N GLU A 60 -2.64 5.08 -0.75
CA GLU A 60 -2.90 4.05 -1.74
C GLU A 60 -1.66 3.14 -1.93
N LYS A 61 -0.47 3.75 -2.02
CA LYS A 61 0.80 3.02 -2.15
C LYS A 61 1.06 2.13 -0.92
N ALA A 62 0.84 2.64 0.28
CA ALA A 62 0.96 1.88 1.53
C ALA A 62 -0.05 0.72 1.59
N SER A 63 -1.29 0.97 1.15
CA SER A 63 -2.33 -0.06 1.06
C SER A 63 -1.93 -1.19 0.11
N LYS A 64 -1.49 -0.86 -1.10
CA LYS A 64 -1.01 -1.84 -2.08
C LYS A 64 0.14 -2.69 -1.54
N SER A 65 1.11 -2.07 -0.85
CA SER A 65 2.22 -2.78 -0.23
C SER A 65 1.74 -3.74 0.87
N ARG A 66 0.76 -3.32 1.69
CA ARG A 66 0.16 -4.16 2.74
C ARG A 66 -0.57 -5.35 2.14
N ASP A 67 -1.30 -5.17 1.06
CA ASP A 67 -2.01 -6.25 0.38
C ASP A 67 -1.07 -7.25 -0.28
N GLN A 68 0.04 -6.77 -0.86
CA GLN A 68 1.10 -7.64 -1.36
C GLN A 68 1.72 -8.47 -0.23
N LEU A 69 2.02 -7.86 0.92
CA LEU A 69 2.54 -8.58 2.08
C LEU A 69 1.57 -9.66 2.56
N LYS A 70 0.28 -9.33 2.72
CA LYS A 70 -0.76 -10.30 3.07
C LYS A 70 -0.81 -11.48 2.08
N LYS A 71 -0.74 -11.21 0.78
CA LYS A 71 -0.73 -12.24 -0.26
C LYS A 71 0.49 -13.15 -0.15
N GLN A 72 1.68 -12.60 0.09
CA GLN A 72 2.89 -13.39 0.26
C GLN A 72 2.84 -14.23 1.54
N THR A 73 2.43 -13.64 2.67
CA THR A 73 2.27 -14.38 3.93
C THR A 73 1.30 -15.54 3.77
N ARG A 74 0.18 -15.35 3.06
CA ARG A 74 -0.77 -16.41 2.74
C ARG A 74 -0.12 -17.54 1.92
N LYS A 75 0.58 -17.21 0.83
CA LYS A 75 1.28 -18.20 0.01
C LYS A 75 2.31 -19.00 0.81
N THR A 76 3.10 -18.32 1.64
CA THR A 76 4.08 -18.98 2.52
C THR A 76 3.40 -19.94 3.49
N LYS A 77 2.26 -19.54 4.07
CA LYS A 77 1.48 -20.39 4.97
C LYS A 77 0.90 -21.61 4.25
N GLU A 78 0.39 -21.44 3.03
CA GLU A 78 -0.11 -22.54 2.19
C GLU A 78 1.00 -23.56 1.86
N VAL A 79 2.20 -23.10 1.50
CA VAL A 79 3.36 -23.98 1.24
C VAL A 79 3.76 -24.75 2.50
N LYS A 80 3.85 -24.09 3.66
CA LYS A 80 4.19 -24.75 4.94
C LYS A 80 3.17 -25.83 5.31
N VAL A 81 1.88 -25.53 5.16
CA VAL A 81 0.80 -26.50 5.39
C VAL A 81 0.93 -27.70 4.45
N GLY A 82 1.24 -27.47 3.17
CA GLY A 82 1.50 -28.56 2.23
C GLY A 82 2.67 -29.46 2.65
N GLN A 83 3.74 -28.88 3.19
CA GLN A 83 4.87 -29.63 3.73
C GLN A 83 4.49 -30.44 4.98
N PHE A 84 3.69 -29.88 5.89
CA PHE A 84 3.21 -30.58 7.07
C PHE A 84 2.31 -31.76 6.71
N MET A 85 1.39 -31.59 5.75
CA MET A 85 0.54 -32.67 5.24
C MET A 85 1.37 -33.83 4.65
N LEU A 86 2.46 -33.53 3.95
CA LEU A 86 3.38 -34.54 3.44
C LEU A 86 4.13 -35.28 4.56
N GLN A 87 4.52 -34.59 5.63
CA GLN A 87 5.15 -35.24 6.79
C GLN A 87 4.17 -36.16 7.53
N ILE A 88 2.91 -35.75 7.67
CA ILE A 88 1.85 -36.57 8.27
C ILE A 88 1.60 -37.83 7.43
N SER A 89 1.56 -37.72 6.10
CA SER A 89 1.36 -38.89 5.21
C SER A 89 2.53 -39.87 5.23
N GLN A 90 3.71 -39.41 5.66
CA GLN A 90 4.91 -40.23 5.89
C GLN A 90 4.96 -40.82 7.32
N ALA A 91 3.83 -40.85 8.04
CA ALA A 91 3.65 -41.41 9.38
C ALA A 91 4.33 -40.64 10.53
N LYS A 92 4.64 -39.35 10.34
CA LYS A 92 5.02 -38.47 11.46
C LYS A 92 3.78 -38.13 12.29
N MET A 93 3.85 -38.32 13.61
CA MET A 93 2.69 -38.11 14.49
C MET A 93 2.32 -36.63 14.60
N ILE A 94 1.01 -36.35 14.76
CA ILE A 94 0.47 -35.00 14.92
C ILE A 94 1.03 -34.31 16.20
N ASP A 95 1.49 -35.10 17.16
CA ASP A 95 2.06 -34.64 18.43
C ASP A 95 3.46 -33.99 18.28
N ASP A 96 4.10 -34.14 17.11
CA ASP A 96 5.41 -33.53 16.81
C ASP A 96 5.30 -32.08 16.32
N PHE A 97 4.08 -31.57 16.10
CA PHE A 97 3.84 -30.22 15.59
C PHE A 97 3.73 -29.20 16.72
N ASN A 98 4.34 -28.02 16.52
CA ASN A 98 4.20 -26.92 17.47
C ASN A 98 2.88 -26.16 17.25
N ILE A 99 2.52 -25.32 18.23
CA ILE A 99 1.26 -24.55 18.24
C ILE A 99 1.09 -23.69 16.97
N THR A 100 2.15 -23.08 16.45
CA THR A 100 2.06 -22.22 15.26
C THR A 100 1.81 -23.01 13.97
N GLU A 101 2.24 -24.27 13.94
CA GLU A 101 2.02 -25.20 12.83
C GLU A 101 0.59 -25.74 12.88
N LEU A 102 0.10 -26.10 14.07
CA LEU A 102 -1.28 -26.49 14.31
C LEU A 102 -2.26 -25.36 13.94
N ASP A 103 -1.98 -24.11 14.35
CA ASP A 103 -2.75 -22.93 13.94
C ASP A 103 -2.79 -22.75 12.41
N SER A 104 -1.73 -23.17 11.73
CA SER A 104 -1.65 -23.09 10.27
C SER A 104 -2.54 -24.13 9.59
N LEU A 105 -2.56 -25.36 10.11
CA LEU A 105 -3.45 -26.43 9.66
C LEU A 105 -4.92 -26.12 9.94
N ILE A 106 -5.25 -25.64 11.14
CA ILE A 106 -6.61 -25.24 11.53
C ILE A 106 -7.13 -24.13 10.61
N TRP A 107 -6.32 -23.10 10.37
CA TRP A 107 -6.67 -22.01 9.46
C TRP A 107 -6.94 -22.52 8.03
N PHE A 108 -6.11 -23.43 7.53
CA PHE A 108 -6.27 -24.00 6.20
C PHE A 108 -7.57 -24.80 6.07
N GLY A 109 -7.88 -25.67 7.05
CA GLY A 109 -9.13 -26.42 7.10
C GLY A 109 -10.37 -25.51 7.11
N LYS A 110 -10.39 -24.50 8.00
CA LYS A 110 -11.47 -23.51 8.06
C LYS A 110 -11.66 -22.74 6.75
N THR A 111 -10.55 -22.37 6.09
CA THR A 111 -10.58 -21.65 4.82
C THR A 111 -11.20 -22.50 3.71
N ASN A 112 -10.84 -23.78 3.62
CA ASN A 112 -11.38 -24.69 2.62
C ASN A 112 -12.88 -24.96 2.83
N ILE A 113 -13.31 -25.22 4.06
CA ILE A 113 -14.74 -25.40 4.40
C ILE A 113 -15.53 -24.14 4.00
N THR A 114 -15.01 -22.96 4.32
CA THR A 114 -15.65 -21.68 3.97
C THR A 114 -15.75 -21.48 2.46
N ASN A 115 -14.75 -21.91 1.69
CA ASN A 115 -14.78 -21.84 0.23
C ASN A 115 -15.78 -22.83 -0.39
N ILE A 116 -15.93 -24.01 0.20
CA ILE A 116 -16.93 -25.01 -0.22
C ILE A 116 -18.35 -24.49 0.06
N MET A 117 -18.59 -23.87 1.22
CA MET A 117 -19.89 -23.29 1.58
C MET A 117 -20.29 -22.08 0.72
N LYS A 118 -19.37 -21.46 -0.01
CA LYS A 118 -19.66 -20.39 -0.96
C LYS A 118 -20.12 -20.89 -2.33
N TRP A 119 -20.09 -22.20 -2.59
CA TRP A 119 -20.56 -22.77 -3.84
C TRP A 119 -22.10 -22.81 -3.86
N PRO A 120 -22.78 -22.16 -4.83
CA PRO A 120 -24.23 -22.25 -4.92
C PRO A 120 -24.63 -23.67 -5.27
N THR A 121 -25.51 -24.27 -4.46
CA THR A 121 -26.16 -25.55 -4.78
C THR A 121 -26.92 -25.39 -6.10
N PRO A 122 -26.68 -26.24 -7.13
CA PRO A 122 -27.50 -26.19 -8.32
C PRO A 122 -28.94 -26.48 -7.92
N ALA A 123 -29.85 -25.55 -8.24
CA ALA A 123 -31.28 -25.77 -8.11
C ALA A 123 -31.63 -26.95 -9.02
N ILE A 124 -31.93 -28.09 -8.42
CA ILE A 124 -32.42 -29.26 -9.13
C ILE A 124 -33.89 -28.93 -9.46
N GLY A 125 -34.14 -28.60 -10.72
CA GLY A 125 -35.48 -28.44 -11.28
C GLY A 125 -36.08 -29.77 -11.72
#